data_AF-A0A3D1G9Q6-F1
#
_entry.id   AF-A0A3D1G9Q6-F1
#
_cell.length_a   1.000
_cell.length_b   1.000
_cell.length_c   1.000
_cell.angle_alpha   90.00
_cell.angle_beta   90.00
_cell.angle_gamma   90.00
#
_symmetry.space_group_name_H-M   'P 1'
#
loop_
_entity.id
_entity.type
_entity.pdbx_description
1 polymer ?
#
loop_
_entity_poly.entity_id
_entity_poly.type
_entity_poly.pdbx_seq_one_letter_code
_entity_poly.pdbx_strand_id
1 'polypeptide(L)'
;MSDNIYSKSEISKILKTASEIQTRKDLYGNKDGLDEHELIELAKEVGIDRESLLEALDKHNQPEFNTSYSWLKATSRVQQVEMVQGEINEENWEEVVQEIRRINGGIGKLIKNGSSFEWEQRMQEIGYKHLSFSPQNGKTKIQAVFSWSPLRLLTLFLSFFFGGLAVIVFLKGLGYPKELGVLFSPFGAVAGISVASLYLRSKFETEKKKIGAIIRSVGKVLSGKQQPSIEIDSGLEYSEETVNRSINKESESI
;
A
#
# COMPACT_ATOMS: atom_id res chain seq x y z
N MET A 1 31.09 47.79 29.16
CA MET A 1 30.05 46.80 29.46
C MET A 1 29.23 47.38 30.59
N SER A 2 27.94 47.59 30.38
CA SER A 2 27.05 48.20 31.37
C SER A 2 26.62 47.12 32.36
N ASP A 3 26.91 47.30 33.65
CA ASP A 3 26.38 46.43 34.69
C ASP A 3 24.88 46.70 34.83
N ASN A 4 24.07 45.77 34.35
CA ASN A 4 22.62 45.83 34.52
C ASN A 4 22.27 45.49 35.98
N ILE A 5 21.80 46.48 36.74
CA ILE A 5 21.26 46.28 38.07
C ILE A 5 19.77 45.95 37.94
N TYR A 6 19.40 44.71 38.24
CA TYR A 6 18.01 44.24 38.19
C TYR A 6 17.30 44.47 39.53
N SER A 7 16.04 44.90 39.48
CA SER A 7 15.19 45.00 40.66
C SER A 7 14.82 43.63 41.23
N LYS A 8 14.41 43.55 42.50
CA LYS A 8 13.98 42.29 43.14
C LYS A 8 12.84 41.59 42.37
N SER A 9 11.92 42.38 41.80
CA SER A 9 10.82 41.85 40.98
C SER A 9 11.32 41.22 39.68
N GLU A 10 12.29 41.86 39.02
CA GLU A 10 12.90 41.34 37.80
C GLU A 10 13.71 40.08 38.08
N ILE A 11 14.48 40.06 39.19
CA ILE A 11 15.22 38.87 39.63
C ILE A 11 14.26 37.70 39.85
N SER A 12 13.15 37.89 40.57
CA SER A 12 12.18 36.81 40.81
C SER A 12 11.55 36.30 39.51
N LYS A 13 11.26 37.19 38.56
CA LYS A 13 10.69 36.83 37.25
C LYS A 13 11.71 36.05 36.41
N ILE A 14 12.95 36.52 36.37
CA ILE A 14 14.07 35.87 35.68
C ILE A 14 14.30 34.47 36.26
N LEU A 15 14.36 34.32 37.59
CA LEU A 15 14.57 33.03 38.24
C LEU A 15 13.41 32.06 38.01
N LYS A 16 12.17 32.55 38.02
CA LYS A 16 11.00 31.73 37.69
C LYS A 16 11.08 31.21 36.26
N THR A 17 11.34 32.09 35.30
CA THR A 17 11.50 31.71 33.89
C THR A 17 12.69 30.77 33.68
N ALA A 18 13.82 31.01 34.36
CA ALA A 18 14.97 30.13 34.31
C ALA A 18 14.65 28.73 34.88
N SER A 19 13.90 28.65 35.98
CA SER A 19 13.44 27.38 36.55
C SER A 19 12.50 26.63 35.59
N GLU A 20 11.57 27.32 34.93
CA GLU A 20 10.67 26.71 33.93
C GLU A 20 11.43 26.20 32.70
N ILE A 21 12.51 26.88 32.31
CA ILE A 21 13.41 26.44 31.24
C ILE A 21 14.23 25.22 31.68
N GLN A 22 14.76 25.24 32.91
CA GLN A 22 15.53 24.14 33.50
C GLN A 22 14.68 22.87 33.57
N THR A 23 13.47 22.94 34.13
CA THR A 23 12.55 21.80 34.24
C THR A 23 12.21 21.21 32.87
N ARG A 24 12.01 22.04 31.84
CA ARG A 24 11.80 21.54 30.47
C ARG A 24 13.03 20.85 29.90
N LYS A 25 14.23 21.36 30.14
CA LYS A 25 15.48 20.72 29.69
C LYS A 25 15.76 19.41 30.41
N ASP A 26 15.39 19.30 31.68
CA ASP A 26 15.57 18.08 32.46
C ASP A 26 14.58 16.97 32.03
N LEU A 27 13.37 17.34 31.60
CA LEU A 27 12.34 16.40 31.14
C LEU A 27 12.51 15.95 29.67
N TYR A 28 12.93 16.85 28.78
CA TYR A 28 12.94 16.58 27.33
C TYR A 28 14.32 16.70 26.68
N GLY A 29 15.37 16.86 27.49
CA GLY A 29 16.74 17.05 27.02
C GLY A 29 16.96 18.35 26.24
N ASN A 30 18.13 18.46 25.61
CA ASN A 30 18.55 19.62 24.81
C ASN A 30 18.57 19.30 23.30
N LYS A 31 17.78 18.31 22.88
CA LYS A 31 17.72 17.80 21.51
C LYS A 31 16.51 18.40 20.79
N ASP A 32 16.66 18.63 19.48
CA ASP A 32 15.53 19.06 18.64
C ASP A 32 14.69 17.82 18.31
N GLY A 33 13.62 17.62 19.07
CA GLY A 33 12.70 16.49 18.93
C GLY A 33 12.59 15.64 20.20
N LEU A 34 11.56 14.80 20.23
CA LEU A 34 11.26 13.86 21.29
C LEU A 34 11.51 12.44 20.79
N ASP A 35 12.11 11.59 21.60
CA ASP A 35 12.13 10.15 21.33
C ASP A 35 10.76 9.50 21.61
N GLU A 36 10.60 8.23 21.22
CA GLU A 36 9.31 7.53 21.36
C GLU A 36 8.81 7.49 22.81
N HIS A 37 9.71 7.38 23.79
CA HIS A 37 9.35 7.35 25.20
C HIS A 37 8.86 8.73 25.67
N GLU A 38 9.59 9.78 25.30
CA GLU A 38 9.23 11.17 25.60
C GLU A 38 7.90 11.58 24.91
N LEU A 39 7.64 11.07 23.71
CA LEU A 39 6.37 11.26 22.99
C LEU A 39 5.19 10.55 23.69
N ILE A 40 5.41 9.37 24.26
CA ILE A 40 4.41 8.64 25.05
C ILE A 40 4.07 9.40 26.34
N GLU A 41 5.06 9.95 27.03
CA GLU A 41 4.83 10.74 28.24
C GLU A 41 4.07 12.04 27.92
N LEU A 42 4.44 12.74 26.86
CA LEU A 42 3.71 13.94 26.42
C LEU A 42 2.27 13.62 26.02
N ALA A 43 2.04 12.54 25.27
CA ALA A 43 0.71 12.09 24.89
C ALA A 43 -0.18 11.83 26.11
N LYS A 44 0.39 11.19 27.14
CA LYS A 44 -0.30 10.95 28.41
C LYS A 44 -0.71 12.23 29.12
N GLU A 45 0.15 13.26 29.13
CA GLU A 45 -0.16 14.57 29.73
C GLU A 45 -1.32 15.29 29.04
N VAL A 46 -1.43 15.15 27.72
CA VAL A 46 -2.53 15.76 26.93
C VAL A 46 -3.75 14.86 26.79
N GLY A 47 -3.78 13.70 27.45
CA GLY A 47 -4.92 12.78 27.48
C GLY A 47 -5.07 11.91 26.23
N ILE A 48 -4.01 11.74 25.45
CA ILE A 48 -3.96 10.78 24.34
C ILE A 48 -3.50 9.42 24.88
N ASP A 49 -4.25 8.35 24.58
CA ASP A 49 -3.87 7.01 25.02
C ASP A 49 -2.70 6.44 24.20
N ARG A 50 -1.97 5.51 24.82
CA ARG A 50 -0.76 4.93 24.23
C ARG A 50 -1.03 4.19 22.93
N GLU A 51 -2.18 3.52 22.79
CA GLU A 51 -2.49 2.75 21.58
C GLU A 51 -2.74 3.69 20.40
N SER A 52 -3.51 4.76 20.61
CA SER A 52 -3.74 5.81 19.61
C SER A 52 -2.44 6.48 19.16
N LEU A 53 -1.52 6.76 20.08
CA LEU A 53 -0.22 7.33 19.73
C LEU A 53 0.63 6.36 18.90
N LEU A 54 0.70 5.09 19.31
CA LEU A 54 1.46 4.07 18.56
C LEU A 54 0.87 3.86 17.17
N GLU A 55 -0.46 3.90 17.02
CA GLU A 55 -1.12 3.86 15.72
C GLU A 55 -0.77 5.09 14.86
N ALA A 56 -0.72 6.29 15.47
CA ALA A 56 -0.33 7.52 14.78
C ALA A 56 1.14 7.51 14.35
N LEU A 57 2.05 7.01 15.20
CA LEU A 57 3.46 6.84 14.89
C LEU A 57 3.68 5.80 13.78
N ASP A 58 2.95 4.68 13.81
CA ASP A 58 2.97 3.69 12.73
C ASP A 58 2.51 4.30 11.40
N LYS A 59 1.40 5.06 11.41
CA LYS A 59 0.91 5.81 10.24
C LYS A 59 1.88 6.89 9.76
N HIS A 60 2.56 7.59 10.66
CA HIS A 60 3.53 8.63 10.30
C HIS A 60 4.81 8.04 9.69
N ASN A 61 5.25 6.89 10.19
CA ASN A 61 6.42 6.19 9.67
C ASN A 61 6.13 5.45 8.35
N GLN A 62 4.86 5.34 7.95
CA GLN A 62 4.52 4.89 6.60
C GLN A 62 4.91 5.98 5.59
N PRO A 63 5.65 5.65 4.52
CA PRO A 63 6.06 6.66 3.56
C PRO A 63 4.82 7.30 2.90
N GLU A 64 4.80 8.63 2.81
CA GLU A 64 3.72 9.36 2.12
C GLU A 64 3.73 9.05 0.62
N PHE A 65 2.88 8.11 0.21
CA PHE A 65 2.63 7.85 -1.20
C PHE A 65 1.40 8.63 -1.67
N ASN A 66 1.31 8.94 -2.97
CA ASN A 66 0.11 9.54 -3.54
C ASN A 66 -1.10 8.60 -3.37
N THR A 67 -1.86 8.81 -2.30
CA THR A 67 -3.05 8.03 -1.96
C THR A 67 -4.29 8.44 -2.77
N SER A 68 -4.22 9.61 -3.43
CA SER A 68 -5.32 10.21 -4.20
C SER A 68 -4.92 10.59 -5.63
N TYR A 69 -5.91 10.58 -6.53
CA TYR A 69 -5.75 11.04 -7.90
C TYR A 69 -5.67 12.57 -7.99
N SER A 70 -4.61 13.09 -8.61
CA SER A 70 -4.47 14.51 -8.93
C SER A 70 -4.95 14.76 -10.36
N TRP A 71 -6.00 15.56 -10.53
CA TRP A 71 -6.53 15.94 -11.84
C TRP A 71 -5.54 16.74 -12.67
N LEU A 72 -4.77 17.62 -12.03
CA LEU A 72 -3.77 18.44 -12.71
C LEU A 72 -2.60 17.61 -13.23
N LYS A 73 -2.13 16.63 -12.44
CA LYS A 73 -0.98 15.77 -12.82
C LYS A 73 -1.39 14.53 -13.60
N ALA A 74 -2.69 14.23 -13.62
CA ALA A 74 -3.27 12.99 -14.08
C ALA A 74 -2.50 11.77 -13.53
N THR A 75 -2.51 11.58 -12.21
CA THR A 75 -1.68 10.59 -11.49
C THR A 75 -1.65 9.23 -12.20
N SER A 76 -0.45 8.74 -12.51
CA SER A 76 -0.23 7.47 -13.23
C SER A 76 0.57 6.43 -12.46
N ARG A 77 0.66 6.60 -11.14
CA ARG A 77 1.35 5.68 -10.24
C ARG A 77 0.53 5.52 -8.97
N VAL A 78 0.38 4.28 -8.52
CA VAL A 78 -0.16 3.93 -7.19
C VAL A 78 0.92 3.20 -6.43
N GLN A 79 1.10 3.58 -5.18
CA GLN A 79 2.02 2.93 -4.26
C GLN A 79 1.37 2.74 -2.90
N GLN A 80 1.59 1.58 -2.30
CA GLN A 80 1.08 1.22 -0.98
C GLN A 80 2.10 0.36 -0.26
N VAL A 81 2.25 0.61 1.04
CA VAL A 81 3.06 -0.21 1.95
C VAL A 81 2.17 -0.62 3.10
N GLU A 82 2.15 -1.90 3.44
CA GLU A 82 1.31 -2.44 4.50
C GLU A 82 2.01 -3.60 5.20
N MET A 83 1.79 -3.72 6.51
CA MET A 83 2.27 -4.83 7.33
C MET A 83 1.14 -5.83 7.53
N VAL A 84 1.35 -7.09 7.14
CA VAL A 84 0.37 -8.17 7.34
C VAL A 84 0.91 -9.23 8.30
N GLN A 85 0.03 -9.92 9.03
CA GLN A 85 0.41 -10.99 9.93
C GLN A 85 0.86 -12.24 9.16
N GLY A 86 1.82 -12.96 9.74
CA GLY A 86 2.46 -14.12 9.12
C GLY A 86 3.70 -13.75 8.33
N GLU A 87 4.72 -14.63 8.36
CA GLU A 87 5.96 -14.44 7.62
C GLU A 87 5.91 -15.13 6.26
N ILE A 88 6.33 -14.41 5.23
CA ILE A 88 6.57 -14.96 3.91
C ILE A 88 7.81 -15.85 3.93
N ASN A 89 7.71 -17.03 3.35
CA ASN A 89 8.80 -17.99 3.20
C ASN A 89 8.63 -18.79 1.89
N GLU A 90 9.54 -19.71 1.60
CA GLU A 90 9.48 -20.49 0.34
C GLU A 90 8.25 -21.39 0.26
N GLU A 91 7.74 -21.87 1.39
CA GLU A 91 6.62 -22.80 1.47
C GLU A 91 5.27 -22.14 1.16
N ASN A 92 5.12 -20.85 1.46
CA ASN A 92 3.89 -20.10 1.18
C ASN A 92 4.03 -19.16 -0.03
N TRP A 93 5.23 -18.99 -0.58
CA TRP A 93 5.47 -18.09 -1.70
C TRP A 93 4.66 -18.46 -2.95
N GLU A 94 4.57 -19.74 -3.32
CA GLU A 94 3.83 -20.12 -4.53
C GLU A 94 2.33 -19.83 -4.41
N GLU A 95 1.74 -20.04 -3.23
CA GLU A 95 0.33 -19.69 -2.95
C GLU A 95 0.11 -18.18 -3.05
N VAL A 96 1.04 -17.38 -2.51
CA VAL A 96 1.02 -15.91 -2.64
C VAL A 96 1.10 -15.49 -4.11
N VAL A 97 1.99 -16.11 -4.90
CA VAL A 97 2.12 -15.84 -6.34
C VAL A 97 0.83 -16.20 -7.09
N GLN A 98 0.17 -17.30 -6.75
CA GLN A 98 -1.11 -17.66 -7.35
C GLN A 98 -2.18 -16.60 -7.10
N GLU A 99 -2.26 -16.05 -5.88
CA GLU A 99 -3.18 -14.96 -5.56
C GLU A 99 -2.86 -13.67 -6.33
N ILE A 100 -1.58 -13.33 -6.47
CA ILE A 100 -1.15 -12.19 -7.29
C ILE A 100 -1.58 -12.40 -8.75
N ARG A 101 -1.33 -13.59 -9.32
CA ARG A 101 -1.70 -13.93 -10.71
C ARG A 101 -3.21 -13.91 -10.92
N ARG A 102 -3.99 -14.40 -9.95
CA ARG A 102 -5.45 -14.39 -9.98
C ARG A 102 -6.02 -12.97 -10.07
N ILE A 103 -5.41 -12.02 -9.38
CA ILE A 103 -5.91 -10.63 -9.31
C ILE A 103 -5.36 -9.76 -10.45
N ASN A 104 -4.06 -9.88 -10.76
CA ASN A 104 -3.42 -9.04 -11.77
C ASN A 104 -3.51 -9.60 -13.19
N GLY A 105 -3.64 -10.91 -13.34
CA GLY A 105 -3.43 -11.62 -14.59
C GLY A 105 -1.96 -11.68 -15.01
N GLY A 106 -1.61 -12.69 -15.80
CA GLY A 106 -0.26 -12.89 -16.35
C GLY A 106 0.76 -13.46 -15.35
N ILE A 107 1.82 -14.07 -15.88
CA ILE A 107 2.74 -14.92 -15.11
C ILE A 107 3.69 -14.10 -14.22
N GLY A 108 4.15 -12.94 -14.71
CA GLY A 108 5.16 -12.10 -14.06
C GLY A 108 6.54 -12.78 -13.97
N LYS A 109 7.53 -12.05 -13.48
CA LYS A 109 8.87 -12.54 -13.13
C LYS A 109 8.96 -12.61 -11.61
N LEU A 110 9.42 -13.77 -11.11
CA LEU A 110 9.69 -13.97 -9.69
C LEU A 110 11.17 -13.68 -9.43
N ILE A 111 11.45 -12.93 -8.37
CA ILE A 111 12.81 -12.59 -7.93
C ILE A 111 12.89 -12.87 -6.43
N LYS A 112 13.99 -13.49 -6.00
CA LYS A 112 14.30 -13.68 -4.57
C LYS A 112 15.56 -12.87 -4.26
N ASN A 113 15.48 -12.03 -3.24
CA ASN A 113 16.60 -11.20 -2.79
C ASN A 113 16.77 -11.36 -1.28
N GLY A 114 17.75 -12.20 -0.88
CA GLY A 114 17.91 -12.60 0.51
C GLY A 114 16.66 -13.33 1.03
N SER A 115 16.05 -12.80 2.10
CA SER A 115 14.79 -13.29 2.67
C SER A 115 13.54 -12.69 2.02
N SER A 116 13.70 -11.72 1.12
CA SER A 116 12.57 -11.05 0.46
C SER A 116 12.21 -11.70 -0.87
N PHE A 117 10.91 -11.68 -1.17
CA PHE A 117 10.33 -12.18 -2.41
C PHE A 117 9.75 -11.03 -3.19
N GLU A 118 9.91 -11.07 -4.50
CA GLU A 118 9.45 -10.02 -5.40
C GLU A 118 8.73 -10.64 -6.59
N TRP A 119 7.64 -9.98 -6.97
CA TRP A 119 6.91 -10.26 -8.20
C TRP A 119 6.90 -9.00 -9.06
N GLU A 120 7.40 -9.12 -10.29
CA GLU A 120 7.45 -8.01 -11.24
C GLU A 120 6.74 -8.39 -12.54
N GLN A 121 5.89 -7.50 -13.04
CA GLN A 121 5.31 -7.62 -14.37
C GLN A 121 5.57 -6.34 -15.16
N ARG A 122 6.47 -6.45 -16.13
CA ARG A 122 6.66 -5.43 -17.15
C ARG A 122 5.64 -5.64 -18.26
N MET A 123 4.78 -4.65 -18.45
CA MET A 123 3.89 -4.60 -19.60
C MET A 123 4.62 -3.85 -20.71
N GLN A 124 5.70 -4.44 -21.24
CA GLN A 124 6.57 -3.80 -22.23
C GLN A 124 6.88 -2.33 -21.85
N GLU A 125 6.59 -1.38 -22.73
CA GLU A 125 6.78 0.06 -22.52
C GLU A 125 5.53 0.77 -21.94
N ILE A 126 4.40 0.09 -21.76
CA ILE A 126 3.14 0.75 -21.36
C ILE A 126 2.97 0.86 -19.84
N GLY A 127 3.70 0.05 -19.07
CA GLY A 127 3.63 0.09 -17.61
C GLY A 127 4.43 -1.01 -16.90
N TYR A 128 4.44 -0.92 -15.59
CA TYR A 128 5.16 -1.80 -14.69
C TYR A 128 4.35 -2.01 -13.42
N LYS A 129 4.35 -3.24 -12.94
CA LYS A 129 3.83 -3.63 -11.64
C LYS A 129 4.91 -4.33 -10.86
N HIS A 130 5.05 -3.98 -9.60
CA HIS A 130 5.98 -4.63 -8.70
C HIS A 130 5.40 -4.76 -7.32
N LEU A 131 5.65 -5.91 -6.74
CA LEU A 131 5.28 -6.28 -5.39
C LEU A 131 6.53 -6.84 -4.73
N SER A 132 6.84 -6.35 -3.53
CA SER A 132 7.89 -6.90 -2.68
C SER A 132 7.27 -7.35 -1.36
N PHE A 133 7.79 -8.45 -0.85
CA PHE A 133 7.35 -9.12 0.37
C PHE A 133 8.60 -9.38 1.20
N SER A 134 8.71 -8.72 2.35
CA SER A 134 9.86 -8.85 3.24
C SER A 134 9.39 -9.32 4.62
N PRO A 135 9.89 -10.46 5.12
CA PRO A 135 9.54 -10.93 6.46
C PRO A 135 10.19 -10.04 7.53
N GLN A 136 9.44 -9.73 8.58
CA GLN A 136 9.82 -8.88 9.71
C GLN A 136 9.08 -9.30 10.98
N ASN A 137 9.76 -10.00 11.89
CA ASN A 137 9.31 -10.30 13.26
C ASN A 137 7.86 -10.82 13.36
N GLY A 138 7.54 -11.94 12.71
CA GLY A 138 6.21 -12.54 12.69
C GLY A 138 5.22 -11.90 11.71
N LYS A 139 5.63 -10.84 11.01
CA LYS A 139 4.85 -10.11 10.00
C LYS A 139 5.55 -10.11 8.65
N THR A 140 4.82 -9.72 7.62
CA THR A 140 5.37 -9.46 6.28
C THR A 140 5.08 -8.02 5.88
N LYS A 141 6.14 -7.29 5.54
CA LYS A 141 6.03 -5.99 4.89
C LYS A 141 5.75 -6.19 3.41
N ILE A 142 4.60 -5.72 2.95
CA ILE A 142 4.22 -5.73 1.53
C ILE A 142 4.40 -4.32 0.98
N GLN A 143 5.16 -4.19 -0.10
CA GLN A 143 5.23 -2.92 -0.86
C GLN A 143 4.78 -3.16 -2.29
N ALA A 144 3.80 -2.38 -2.72
CA ALA A 144 3.22 -2.45 -4.05
C ALA A 144 3.46 -1.15 -4.81
N VAL A 145 3.93 -1.24 -6.06
CA VAL A 145 4.15 -0.10 -6.96
C VAL A 145 3.62 -0.44 -8.34
N PHE A 146 2.51 0.19 -8.74
CA PHE A 146 1.94 0.07 -10.08
C PHE A 146 2.08 1.40 -10.81
N SER A 147 2.65 1.40 -12.01
CA SER A 147 2.94 2.60 -12.80
C SER A 147 2.57 2.40 -14.26
N TRP A 148 1.92 3.40 -14.87
CA TRP A 148 1.53 3.43 -16.28
C TRP A 148 1.82 4.78 -16.94
N SER A 149 2.93 5.42 -16.54
CA SER A 149 3.31 6.75 -17.02
C SER A 149 3.40 6.90 -18.55
N PRO A 150 3.94 5.93 -19.31
CA PRO A 150 3.95 6.03 -20.78
C PRO A 150 2.53 5.98 -21.37
N LEU A 151 1.66 5.09 -20.85
CA LEU A 151 0.25 5.07 -21.22
C LEU A 151 -0.45 6.41 -20.91
N ARG A 152 -0.15 7.03 -19.76
CA ARG A 152 -0.67 8.36 -19.42
C ARG A 152 -0.29 9.39 -20.49
N LEU A 153 0.99 9.46 -20.86
CA LEU A 153 1.46 10.40 -21.90
C LEU A 153 0.76 10.16 -23.23
N LEU A 154 0.69 8.91 -23.67
CA LEU A 154 0.02 8.55 -24.92
C LEU A 154 -1.48 8.91 -24.89
N THR A 155 -2.16 8.60 -23.79
CA THR A 155 -3.60 8.90 -23.64
C THR A 155 -3.84 10.41 -23.70
N LEU A 156 -3.06 11.21 -22.97
CA LEU A 156 -3.20 12.67 -22.98
C LEU A 156 -2.89 13.26 -24.35
N PHE A 157 -1.82 12.78 -25.01
CA PHE A 157 -1.43 13.24 -26.34
C PHE A 157 -2.51 12.94 -27.38
N LEU A 158 -2.98 11.69 -27.46
CA LEU A 158 -4.00 11.29 -28.42
C LEU A 158 -5.31 12.05 -28.17
N SER A 159 -5.72 12.20 -26.91
CA SER A 159 -6.95 12.93 -26.60
C SER A 159 -6.84 14.43 -26.87
N PHE A 160 -5.69 15.06 -26.63
CA PHE A 160 -5.44 16.43 -27.05
C PHE A 160 -5.54 16.57 -28.58
N PHE A 161 -4.82 15.72 -29.31
CA PHE A 161 -4.76 15.76 -30.77
C PHE A 161 -6.13 15.51 -31.41
N PHE A 162 -6.78 14.39 -31.05
CA PHE A 162 -8.08 14.03 -31.60
C PHE A 162 -9.21 14.93 -31.10
N GLY A 163 -9.11 15.47 -29.88
CA GLY A 163 -10.07 16.47 -29.39
C GLY A 163 -10.07 17.72 -30.26
N GLY A 164 -8.88 18.24 -30.61
CA GLY A 164 -8.76 19.38 -31.51
C GLY A 164 -9.21 19.06 -32.94
N LEU A 165 -8.81 17.90 -33.47
CA LEU A 165 -9.19 17.45 -34.80
C LEU A 165 -10.72 17.26 -34.93
N ALA A 166 -11.36 16.73 -33.90
CA ALA A 166 -12.81 16.53 -33.87
C ALA A 166 -13.57 17.86 -34.06
N VAL A 167 -13.11 18.95 -33.45
CA VAL A 167 -13.74 20.28 -33.63
C VAL A 167 -13.59 20.78 -35.06
N ILE A 168 -12.41 20.60 -35.68
CA ILE A 168 -12.18 21.00 -37.07
C ILE A 168 -13.13 20.23 -38.01
N VAL A 169 -13.20 18.91 -37.85
CA VAL A 169 -14.07 18.04 -38.66
C VAL A 169 -15.54 18.39 -38.45
N PHE A 170 -15.95 18.59 -37.20
CA PHE A 170 -17.32 18.93 -36.82
C PHE A 170 -17.77 20.27 -37.45
N LEU A 171 -16.98 21.33 -37.29
CA LEU A 171 -17.32 22.65 -37.83
C LEU A 171 -17.31 22.67 -39.36
N LYS A 172 -16.36 21.97 -39.99
CA LYS A 172 -16.37 21.79 -41.45
C LYS A 172 -17.61 21.03 -41.92
N GLY A 173 -18.04 20.01 -41.17
CA GLY A 173 -19.26 19.25 -41.45
C GLY A 173 -20.54 20.09 -41.36
N LEU A 174 -20.53 21.17 -40.58
CA LEU A 174 -21.62 22.15 -40.48
C LEU A 174 -21.56 23.25 -41.56
N GLY A 175 -20.59 23.19 -42.49
CA GLY A 175 -20.43 24.16 -43.57
C GLY A 175 -19.62 25.41 -43.21
N TYR A 176 -19.02 25.46 -42.01
CA TYR A 176 -18.13 26.56 -41.64
C TYR A 176 -16.76 26.47 -42.32
N PRO A 177 -16.08 27.61 -42.54
CA PRO A 177 -14.72 27.63 -43.08
C PRO A 177 -13.71 26.95 -42.14
N LYS A 178 -12.65 26.36 -42.72
CA LYS A 178 -11.62 25.62 -41.98
C LYS A 178 -10.88 26.48 -40.95
N GLU A 179 -10.75 27.78 -41.24
CA GLU A 179 -10.11 28.78 -40.39
C GLU A 179 -10.84 28.89 -39.04
N LEU A 180 -12.17 28.80 -39.06
CA LEU A 180 -12.99 28.77 -37.85
C LEU A 180 -12.75 27.48 -37.06
N GLY A 181 -12.65 26.35 -37.76
CA GLY A 181 -12.30 25.05 -37.16
C GLY A 181 -10.96 25.10 -36.43
N VAL A 182 -9.93 25.65 -37.07
CA VAL A 182 -8.60 25.80 -36.48
C VAL A 182 -8.63 26.73 -35.26
N LEU A 183 -9.37 27.85 -35.33
CA LEU A 183 -9.52 28.80 -34.23
C LEU A 183 -10.11 28.15 -32.97
N PHE A 184 -11.11 27.27 -33.12
CA PHE A 184 -11.75 26.59 -31.99
C PHE A 184 -11.10 25.26 -31.59
N SER A 185 -10.13 24.76 -32.36
CA SER A 185 -9.44 23.49 -32.06
C SER A 185 -8.82 23.41 -30.65
N PRO A 186 -8.31 24.48 -30.02
CA PRO A 186 -7.80 24.40 -28.64
C PRO A 186 -8.89 24.00 -27.62
N PHE A 187 -10.14 24.43 -27.81
CA PHE A 187 -11.24 24.05 -26.93
C PHE A 187 -11.56 22.55 -27.05
N GLY A 188 -11.53 22.03 -28.28
CA GLY A 188 -11.65 20.59 -28.52
C GLY A 188 -10.53 19.79 -27.85
N ALA A 189 -9.31 20.29 -27.91
CA ALA A 189 -8.15 19.65 -27.31
C ALA A 189 -8.25 19.59 -25.77
N VAL A 190 -8.70 20.68 -25.13
CA VAL A 190 -8.98 20.73 -23.67
C VAL A 190 -10.12 19.79 -23.28
N ALA A 191 -11.18 19.73 -24.07
CA ALA A 191 -12.28 18.79 -23.85
C ALA A 191 -11.79 17.33 -23.95
N GLY A 192 -10.94 17.04 -24.93
CA GLY A 192 -10.28 15.74 -25.08
C GLY A 192 -9.46 15.36 -23.86
N ILE A 193 -8.60 16.25 -23.34
CA ILE A 193 -7.83 16.03 -22.11
C ILE A 193 -8.74 15.75 -20.91
N SER A 194 -9.89 16.41 -20.82
CA SER A 194 -10.85 16.19 -19.72
C SER A 194 -11.41 14.77 -19.75
N VAL A 195 -11.77 14.26 -20.93
CA VAL A 195 -12.20 12.87 -21.13
C VAL A 195 -11.08 11.87 -20.79
N ALA A 196 -9.84 12.15 -21.23
CA ALA A 196 -8.68 11.34 -20.87
C ALA A 196 -8.46 11.28 -19.35
N SER A 197 -8.62 12.41 -18.66
CA SER A 197 -8.44 12.51 -17.21
C SER A 197 -9.47 11.65 -16.46
N LEU A 198 -10.71 11.60 -16.95
CA LEU A 198 -11.74 10.70 -16.40
C LEU A 198 -11.36 9.22 -16.55
N TYR A 199 -10.87 8.82 -17.73
CA TYR A 199 -10.37 7.46 -17.95
C TYR A 199 -9.19 7.13 -17.04
N LEU A 200 -8.22 8.04 -16.91
CA LEU A 200 -7.04 7.85 -16.07
C LEU A 200 -7.39 7.79 -14.57
N ARG A 201 -8.39 8.55 -14.12
CA ARG A 201 -8.93 8.42 -12.76
C ARG A 201 -9.54 7.05 -12.53
N SER A 202 -10.36 6.56 -13.45
CA SER A 202 -10.97 5.22 -13.37
C SER A 202 -9.90 4.13 -13.30
N LYS A 203 -8.84 4.25 -14.11
CA LYS A 203 -7.69 3.35 -14.07
C LYS A 203 -6.95 3.42 -12.73
N PHE A 204 -6.73 4.62 -12.19
CA PHE A 204 -6.11 4.81 -10.87
C PHE A 204 -6.87 4.09 -9.76
N GLU A 205 -8.20 4.29 -9.69
CA GLU A 205 -9.04 3.63 -8.69
C GLU A 205 -9.06 2.10 -8.87
N THR A 206 -9.03 1.63 -10.11
CA THR A 206 -8.97 0.20 -10.41
C THR A 206 -7.67 -0.42 -9.93
N GLU A 207 -6.52 0.20 -10.22
CA GLU A 207 -5.22 -0.31 -9.77
C GLU A 207 -5.07 -0.23 -8.24
N LYS A 208 -5.60 0.83 -7.61
CA LYS A 208 -5.68 0.93 -6.14
C LYS A 208 -6.50 -0.21 -5.53
N LYS A 209 -7.67 -0.52 -6.09
CA LYS A 209 -8.51 -1.65 -5.66
C LYS A 209 -7.79 -3.00 -5.82
N LYS A 210 -7.03 -3.19 -6.91
CA LYS A 210 -6.25 -4.42 -7.12
C LYS A 210 -5.17 -4.60 -6.06
N ILE A 211 -4.41 -3.54 -5.74
CA ILE A 211 -3.40 -3.59 -4.67
C ILE A 211 -4.05 -3.98 -3.34
N GLY A 212 -5.14 -3.31 -2.94
CA GLY A 212 -5.86 -3.66 -1.71
C GLY A 212 -6.48 -5.06 -1.73
N ALA A 213 -6.83 -5.60 -2.90
CA ALA A 213 -7.27 -6.99 -3.02
C ALA A 213 -6.11 -7.97 -2.84
N ILE A 214 -4.93 -7.67 -3.41
CA ILE A 214 -3.71 -8.49 -3.28
C ILE A 214 -3.29 -8.55 -1.82
N ILE A 215 -3.14 -7.40 -1.16
CA ILE A 215 -2.71 -7.35 0.24
C ILE A 215 -3.65 -8.16 1.13
N ARG A 216 -4.97 -8.02 0.95
CA ARG A 216 -5.96 -8.82 1.70
C ARG A 216 -5.89 -10.31 1.40
N SER A 217 -5.70 -10.71 0.15
CA SER A 217 -5.60 -12.13 -0.22
C SER A 217 -4.32 -12.76 0.34
N VAL A 218 -3.20 -12.07 0.18
CA VAL A 218 -1.90 -12.49 0.71
C VAL A 218 -1.94 -12.56 2.23
N GLY A 219 -2.51 -11.56 2.91
CA GLY A 219 -2.68 -11.58 4.36
C GLY A 219 -3.45 -12.81 4.85
N LYS A 220 -4.46 -13.29 4.10
CA LYS A 220 -5.17 -14.53 4.43
C LYS A 220 -4.31 -15.78 4.26
N VAL A 221 -3.54 -15.87 3.17
CA VAL A 221 -2.61 -16.99 2.94
C VAL A 221 -1.58 -17.05 4.07
N LEU A 222 -1.00 -15.90 4.44
CA LEU A 222 0.03 -15.81 5.47
C LEU A 222 -0.50 -16.05 6.89
N SER A 223 -1.72 -15.60 7.19
CA SER A 223 -2.34 -15.83 8.50
C SER A 223 -2.89 -17.26 8.65
N GLY A 224 -3.34 -17.89 7.56
CA GLY A 224 -3.99 -19.20 7.59
C GLY A 224 -3.09 -20.37 7.98
N LYS A 225 -1.76 -20.25 7.82
CA LYS A 225 -0.79 -21.30 8.21
C LYS A 225 -0.30 -21.18 9.67
N GLN A 226 -0.72 -20.16 10.42
CA GLN A 226 -0.29 -19.95 11.82
C GLN A 226 -1.17 -20.63 12.88
N GLN A 227 -2.19 -21.41 12.51
CA GLN A 227 -2.83 -22.31 13.47
C GLN A 227 -1.90 -23.51 13.70
N PRO A 228 -1.33 -23.70 14.91
CA PRO A 228 -0.57 -24.90 15.19
C PRO A 228 -1.52 -26.09 15.04
N SER A 229 -1.21 -26.99 14.12
CA SER A 229 -1.83 -28.30 14.09
C SER A 229 -1.51 -28.96 15.43
N ILE A 230 -2.51 -29.06 16.31
CA ILE A 230 -2.42 -29.98 17.43
C ILE A 230 -2.45 -31.36 16.77
N GLU A 231 -1.26 -31.95 16.56
CA GLU A 231 -1.13 -33.39 16.40
C GLU A 231 -1.66 -34.01 17.69
N ILE A 232 -2.93 -34.40 17.66
CA ILE A 232 -3.41 -35.40 18.60
C ILE A 232 -2.76 -36.69 18.11
N ASP A 233 -1.69 -37.10 18.79
CA ASP A 233 -1.14 -38.44 18.73
C ASP A 233 -2.24 -39.41 19.18
N SER A 234 -3.10 -39.81 18.24
CA SER A 234 -4.00 -40.93 18.43
C SER A 234 -3.20 -42.19 18.15
N GLY A 235 -2.40 -42.59 19.15
CA GLY A 235 -1.85 -43.93 19.26
C GLY A 235 -3.00 -44.94 19.24
N LEU A 236 -3.32 -45.44 18.06
CA LEU A 236 -4.10 -46.66 17.87
C LEU A 236 -3.29 -47.56 16.94
N GLU A 237 -2.48 -48.37 17.60
CA GLU A 237 -1.84 -49.57 17.09
C GLU A 237 -2.93 -50.50 16.52
N TYR A 238 -3.10 -50.50 15.20
CA TYR A 238 -3.88 -51.53 14.52
C TYR A 238 -2.98 -52.74 14.30
N SER A 239 -3.06 -53.71 15.21
CA SER A 239 -2.58 -55.07 14.99
C SER A 239 -3.50 -55.76 13.99
N GLU A 240 -3.08 -55.87 12.72
CA GLU A 240 -3.71 -56.79 11.76
C GLU A 240 -3.25 -58.23 12.04
N GLU A 241 -3.92 -58.93 12.96
CA GLU A 241 -3.72 -60.38 13.07
C GLU A 241 -4.95 -61.09 13.68
N THR A 242 -5.97 -61.38 12.87
CA THR A 242 -6.74 -62.66 12.87
C THR A 242 -7.83 -62.64 11.78
N VAL A 243 -7.58 -63.28 10.62
CA VAL A 243 -8.01 -64.66 10.28
C VAL A 243 -9.52 -64.80 9.99
N ASN A 244 -9.85 -64.66 8.70
CA ASN A 244 -10.35 -65.75 7.85
C ASN A 244 -11.18 -66.84 8.57
N ARG A 245 -12.47 -66.60 8.87
CA ARG A 245 -13.43 -67.70 9.14
C ARG A 245 -14.92 -67.29 9.14
N SER A 246 -15.52 -66.97 8.00
CA SER A 246 -17.00 -66.98 7.90
C SER A 246 -17.60 -66.88 6.47
N ILE A 247 -16.92 -67.37 5.42
CA ILE A 247 -17.53 -67.40 4.05
C ILE A 247 -17.90 -68.83 3.58
N ASN A 248 -17.66 -69.87 4.39
CA ASN A 248 -18.12 -71.22 4.08
C ASN A 248 -19.04 -71.75 5.19
N LYS A 249 -20.33 -71.36 5.14
CA LYS A 249 -21.47 -72.11 5.70
C LYS A 249 -22.79 -71.42 5.36
N GLU A 250 -23.09 -71.31 4.07
CA GLU A 250 -24.46 -71.09 3.60
C GLU A 250 -24.65 -71.80 2.26
N SER A 251 -24.32 -73.09 2.27
CA SER A 251 -24.67 -74.05 1.24
C SER A 251 -25.06 -75.36 1.93
N GLU A 252 -26.14 -75.29 2.72
CA GLU A 252 -26.90 -76.46 3.16
C GLU A 252 -28.26 -76.00 3.74
N SER A 253 -29.32 -76.52 3.13
CA SER A 253 -30.72 -76.58 3.58
C SER A 253 -31.74 -75.54 3.06
N ILE A 254 -32.56 -76.09 2.14
CA ILE A 254 -33.95 -75.77 1.72
C ILE A 254 -34.11 -74.81 0.54
#